data_AF-A0A8T1F3B5-F1
#
_entry.id   AF-A0A8T1F3B5-F1
#
_cell.length_a   1.000
_cell.length_b   1.000
_cell.length_c   1.000
_cell.angle_alpha   90.00
_cell.angle_beta   90.00
_cell.angle_gamma   90.00
#
_symmetry.space_group_name_H-M   'P 1'
#
loop_
_entity.id
_entity.type
_entity.pdbx_description
1 polymer ?
#
loop_
_entity_poly.entity_id
_entity_poly.type
_entity_poly.pdbx_seq_one_letter_code
_entity_poly.pdbx_strand_id
1 'polypeptide(L)'
;MVQCVNVDWQAKSAPADCVDVFLKFRPHFSSEFEEAFLHQLVLARLKKECHRWDPRSDTIPIHEWLLPWLPYVGSAMKSLYPDIRLALASALNQWHPSDLSVLAVLSPWRELWGEREYGKFTHRHVVRKLIRCLHREFEINPGNQSLEALTWVLEWKDHLPDRQFIALLEGEFFPKWLKVLRKWVSGSPNLIELEKWYCGWKLLFEKNKLATNERLLVHFHGALVLLRVATESVGVSVENRPPVPELNGSAATNYQDALALARDEEVKDSPVREKTSPRNVSSRSVSLKDVIENMAISHNLTFMPKGFHDGQQVYTFGKHQIIIEQGVVFLEEVKGVFKPVDLEQLL
;
A
#
# COMPACT_ATOMS: atom_id res chain seq x y z
N MET A 1 38.76 -15.12 -23.78
CA MET A 1 37.46 -14.89 -23.10
C MET A 1 37.49 -15.15 -21.60
N VAL A 2 37.91 -16.33 -21.11
CA VAL A 2 37.94 -16.62 -19.66
C VAL A 2 38.82 -15.62 -18.88
N GLN A 3 39.98 -15.23 -19.43
CA GLN A 3 40.84 -14.20 -18.84
C GLN A 3 40.20 -12.80 -18.88
N CYS A 4 39.49 -12.46 -19.95
CA CYS A 4 38.74 -11.20 -20.04
C CYS A 4 37.66 -11.14 -18.94
N VAL A 5 36.87 -12.20 -18.76
CA VAL A 5 35.89 -12.25 -17.67
C VAL A 5 36.55 -12.29 -16.32
N ASN A 6 37.68 -12.97 -16.08
CA ASN A 6 38.24 -13.16 -14.74
C ASN A 6 39.22 -12.09 -14.28
N VAL A 7 39.94 -11.45 -15.19
CA VAL A 7 41.06 -10.54 -14.89
C VAL A 7 40.78 -9.14 -15.42
N ASP A 8 40.39 -9.01 -16.68
CA ASP A 8 40.41 -7.72 -17.37
C ASP A 8 39.08 -6.93 -17.26
N TRP A 9 37.95 -7.63 -17.09
CA TRP A 9 36.64 -6.99 -17.13
C TRP A 9 36.32 -6.21 -15.86
N GLN A 10 36.52 -4.89 -15.88
CA GLN A 10 36.04 -4.03 -14.81
C GLN A 10 34.53 -3.79 -14.97
N ALA A 11 33.72 -4.71 -14.45
CA ALA A 11 32.26 -4.68 -14.60
C ALA A 11 31.64 -3.33 -14.24
N LYS A 12 32.17 -2.65 -13.23
CA LYS A 12 31.68 -1.32 -12.80
C LYS A 12 32.05 -0.20 -13.78
N SER A 13 33.29 -0.13 -14.27
CA SER A 13 33.80 1.03 -15.05
C SER A 13 33.72 0.88 -16.56
N ALA A 14 33.67 -0.35 -17.08
CA ALA A 14 33.60 -0.63 -18.51
C ALA A 14 32.63 -1.81 -18.77
N PRO A 15 31.31 -1.60 -18.62
CA PRO A 15 30.32 -2.66 -18.75
C PRO A 15 30.21 -3.23 -20.17
N ALA A 16 30.44 -2.40 -21.20
CA ALA A 16 30.33 -2.77 -22.60
C ALA A 16 31.48 -3.68 -23.07
N ASP A 17 32.71 -3.48 -22.57
CA ASP A 17 33.92 -4.14 -23.09
C ASP A 17 33.82 -5.67 -23.11
N CYS A 18 33.28 -6.26 -22.04
CA CYS A 18 33.14 -7.71 -21.97
C CYS A 18 31.93 -8.24 -22.75
N VAL A 19 30.89 -7.42 -22.92
CA VAL A 19 29.72 -7.76 -23.76
C VAL A 19 30.13 -7.72 -25.24
N ASP A 20 30.89 -6.71 -25.65
CA ASP A 20 31.38 -6.55 -27.03
C ASP A 20 32.34 -7.68 -27.42
N VAL A 21 33.26 -8.03 -26.51
CA VAL A 21 34.13 -9.20 -26.70
C VAL A 21 33.31 -10.48 -26.77
N PHE A 22 32.32 -10.67 -25.90
CA PHE A 22 31.43 -11.83 -25.95
C PHE A 22 30.70 -11.91 -27.30
N LEU A 23 30.07 -10.82 -27.76
CA LEU A 23 29.34 -10.76 -29.01
C LEU A 23 30.23 -11.02 -30.23
N LYS A 24 31.47 -10.54 -30.21
CA LYS A 24 32.44 -10.77 -31.29
C LYS A 24 32.77 -12.26 -31.46
N PHE A 25 32.90 -13.01 -30.37
CA PHE A 25 33.28 -14.43 -30.42
C PHE A 25 32.08 -15.38 -30.38
N ARG A 26 30.88 -14.89 -30.03
CA ARG A 26 29.64 -15.67 -29.93
C ARG A 26 29.36 -16.59 -31.13
N PRO A 27 29.54 -16.16 -32.41
CA PRO A 27 29.25 -17.02 -33.56
C PRO A 27 30.13 -18.29 -33.64
N HIS A 28 31.21 -18.35 -32.86
CA HIS A 28 32.16 -19.45 -32.85
C HIS A 28 31.98 -20.41 -31.67
N PHE A 29 31.01 -20.17 -30.79
CA PHE A 29 30.77 -21.02 -29.62
C PHE A 29 29.81 -22.16 -29.92
N SER A 30 30.05 -23.32 -29.29
CA SER A 30 29.03 -24.34 -29.16
C SER A 30 27.98 -23.89 -28.12
N SER A 31 26.78 -24.45 -28.20
CA SER A 31 25.69 -24.21 -27.24
C SER A 31 26.13 -24.47 -25.80
N GLU A 32 26.84 -25.58 -25.58
CA GLU A 32 27.29 -26.01 -24.25
C GLU A 32 28.33 -25.04 -23.68
N PHE A 33 29.21 -24.53 -24.53
CA PHE A 33 30.21 -23.55 -24.11
C PHE A 33 29.59 -22.19 -23.79
N GLU A 34 28.65 -21.70 -24.62
CA GLU A 34 27.95 -20.44 -24.37
C GLU A 34 27.20 -20.50 -23.02
N GLU A 35 26.48 -21.59 -22.76
CA GLU A 35 25.76 -21.79 -21.51
C GLU A 35 26.70 -21.86 -20.31
N ALA A 36 27.79 -22.63 -20.39
CA ALA A 36 28.79 -22.71 -19.32
C ALA A 36 29.47 -21.36 -19.07
N PHE A 37 29.81 -20.62 -20.13
CA PHE A 37 30.41 -19.30 -20.02
C PHE A 37 29.49 -18.30 -19.31
N LEU A 38 28.21 -18.24 -19.72
CA LEU A 38 27.24 -17.31 -19.14
C LEU A 38 26.94 -17.65 -17.67
N HIS A 39 26.73 -18.93 -17.34
CA HIS A 39 26.31 -19.32 -15.98
C HIS A 39 27.47 -19.47 -14.99
N GLN A 40 28.60 -20.04 -15.42
CA GLN A 40 29.70 -20.36 -14.51
C GLN A 40 30.71 -19.22 -14.37
N LEU A 41 30.86 -18.37 -15.40
CA LEU A 41 31.82 -17.26 -15.37
C LEU A 41 31.12 -15.92 -15.21
N VAL A 42 30.25 -15.54 -16.16
CA VAL A 42 29.62 -14.21 -16.16
C VAL A 42 28.70 -14.04 -14.95
N LEU A 43 27.73 -14.94 -14.75
CA LEU A 43 26.77 -14.85 -13.65
C LEU A 43 27.48 -14.95 -12.28
N ALA A 44 28.48 -15.84 -12.14
CA ALA A 44 29.27 -15.95 -10.92
C ALA A 44 30.02 -14.63 -10.60
N ARG A 45 30.59 -13.97 -11.61
CA ARG A 45 31.25 -12.67 -11.44
C ARG A 45 30.25 -11.56 -11.14
N LEU A 46 29.14 -11.47 -11.87
CA LEU A 46 28.07 -10.51 -11.60
C LEU A 46 27.56 -10.66 -10.17
N LYS A 47 27.36 -11.89 -9.70
CA LYS A 47 26.97 -12.14 -8.31
C LYS A 47 27.99 -11.58 -7.33
N LYS A 48 29.28 -11.83 -7.54
CA LYS A 48 30.36 -11.30 -6.69
C LYS A 48 30.38 -9.77 -6.67
N GLU A 49 30.17 -9.14 -7.83
CA GLU A 49 30.14 -7.68 -7.93
C GLU A 49 28.87 -7.09 -7.32
N CYS A 50 27.70 -7.73 -7.44
CA CYS A 50 26.48 -7.35 -6.71
C CYS A 50 26.70 -7.36 -5.19
N HIS A 51 27.42 -8.35 -4.65
CA HIS A 51 27.73 -8.42 -3.20
C HIS A 51 28.69 -7.32 -2.74
N ARG A 52 29.52 -6.79 -3.65
CA ARG A 52 30.50 -5.73 -3.39
C ARG A 52 29.99 -4.34 -3.71
N TRP A 53 28.83 -4.25 -4.36
CA TRP A 53 28.25 -2.99 -4.76
C TRP A 53 27.60 -2.31 -3.56
N ASP A 54 27.97 -1.06 -3.32
CA ASP A 54 27.34 -0.18 -2.33
C ASP A 54 26.75 1.03 -3.06
N PRO A 55 25.40 1.15 -3.12
CA PRO A 55 24.72 2.26 -3.79
C PRO A 55 25.10 3.66 -3.25
N ARG A 56 25.73 3.75 -2.07
CA ARG A 56 26.12 5.03 -1.46
C ARG A 56 27.50 5.52 -1.87
N SER A 57 28.40 4.61 -2.25
CA SER A 57 29.79 4.95 -2.58
C SER A 57 30.13 4.71 -4.03
N ASP A 58 29.46 3.76 -4.69
CA ASP A 58 29.69 3.49 -6.10
C ASP A 58 29.02 4.56 -6.97
N THR A 59 29.78 5.15 -7.88
CA THR A 59 29.31 6.21 -8.78
C THR A 59 28.47 5.68 -9.95
N ILE A 60 28.59 4.40 -10.26
CA ILE A 60 27.94 3.77 -11.40
C ILE A 60 26.76 2.93 -10.89
N PRO A 61 25.53 3.25 -11.31
CA PRO A 61 24.35 2.48 -10.94
C PRO A 61 24.46 1.02 -11.38
N ILE A 62 23.95 0.12 -10.54
CA ILE A 62 23.99 -1.33 -10.79
C ILE A 62 23.35 -1.74 -12.12
N HIS A 63 22.31 -1.03 -12.56
CA HIS A 63 21.59 -1.38 -13.78
C HIS A 63 22.45 -1.17 -15.04
N GLU A 64 23.41 -0.23 -15.03
CA GLU A 64 24.24 0.08 -16.20
C GLU A 64 25.16 -1.09 -16.60
N TRP A 65 25.67 -1.83 -15.62
CA TRP A 65 26.53 -2.98 -15.88
C TRP A 65 25.83 -4.33 -15.81
N LEU A 66 24.64 -4.39 -15.20
CA LEU A 66 23.87 -5.62 -15.09
C LEU A 66 22.94 -5.85 -16.29
N LEU A 67 22.22 -4.81 -16.73
CA LEU A 67 21.21 -4.93 -17.79
C LEU A 67 21.75 -5.34 -19.16
N PRO A 68 22.97 -4.94 -19.59
CA PRO A 68 23.53 -5.41 -20.86
C PRO A 68 23.63 -6.94 -20.96
N TRP A 69 23.72 -7.66 -19.83
CA TRP A 69 23.78 -9.12 -19.79
C TRP A 69 22.41 -9.80 -19.76
N LEU A 70 21.33 -9.04 -19.51
CA LEU A 70 19.97 -9.57 -19.38
C LEU A 70 19.50 -10.37 -20.63
N PRO A 71 19.76 -9.94 -21.88
CA PRO A 71 19.33 -10.69 -23.07
C PRO A 71 19.99 -12.07 -23.21
N TYR A 72 21.17 -12.28 -22.61
CA TYR A 72 21.97 -13.50 -22.76
C TYR A 72 21.80 -14.44 -21.56
N VAL A 73 21.88 -13.90 -20.34
CA VAL A 73 21.72 -14.66 -19.09
C VAL A 73 20.25 -15.00 -18.83
N GLY A 74 19.32 -14.16 -19.32
CA GLY A 74 17.90 -14.40 -19.25
C GLY A 74 17.39 -14.55 -17.80
N SER A 75 16.63 -15.61 -17.54
CA SER A 75 15.94 -15.83 -16.28
C SER A 75 16.87 -16.07 -15.09
N ALA A 76 18.10 -16.54 -15.32
CA ALA A 76 19.09 -16.78 -14.27
C ALA A 76 19.50 -15.47 -13.55
N MET A 77 19.32 -14.31 -14.19
CA MET A 77 19.56 -13.00 -13.60
C MET A 77 18.69 -12.75 -12.35
N LYS A 78 17.51 -13.35 -12.29
CA LYS A 78 16.59 -13.23 -11.13
C LYS A 78 17.21 -13.73 -9.83
N SER A 79 18.21 -14.61 -9.90
CA SER A 79 18.95 -15.09 -8.72
C SER A 79 19.73 -13.99 -8.00
N LEU A 80 20.03 -12.87 -8.68
CA LEU A 80 20.77 -11.73 -8.12
C LEU A 80 19.84 -10.71 -7.44
N TYR A 81 18.56 -10.70 -7.78
CA TYR A 81 17.62 -9.69 -7.28
C TYR A 81 17.48 -9.63 -5.75
N PRO A 82 17.55 -10.73 -4.98
CA PRO A 82 17.54 -10.67 -3.52
C PRO A 82 18.70 -9.84 -2.96
N ASP A 83 19.92 -10.04 -3.47
CA ASP A 83 21.13 -9.36 -3.00
C ASP A 83 21.07 -7.86 -3.33
N ILE A 84 20.60 -7.53 -4.54
CA ILE A 84 20.43 -6.15 -4.98
C ILE A 84 19.36 -5.43 -4.15
N ARG A 85 18.24 -6.09 -3.87
CA ARG A 85 17.20 -5.57 -2.97
C ARG A 85 17.76 -5.29 -1.58
N LEU A 86 18.59 -6.19 -1.05
CA LEU A 86 19.21 -6.02 0.26
C LEU A 86 20.17 -4.81 0.28
N ALA A 87 21.01 -4.66 -0.75
CA ALA A 87 21.92 -3.53 -0.89
C ALA A 87 21.17 -2.19 -1.00
N LEU A 88 20.14 -2.12 -1.86
CA LEU A 88 19.28 -0.94 -2.00
C LEU A 88 18.52 -0.61 -0.71
N ALA A 89 17.94 -1.63 -0.05
CA ALA A 89 17.29 -1.44 1.25
C ALA A 89 18.25 -0.88 2.30
N SER A 90 19.50 -1.34 2.31
CA SER A 90 20.54 -0.87 3.21
C SER A 90 20.86 0.61 2.97
N ALA A 91 21.07 1.02 1.71
CA ALA A 91 21.32 2.41 1.36
C ALA A 91 20.14 3.31 1.72
N LEU A 92 18.91 2.83 1.49
CA LEU A 92 17.69 3.55 1.85
C LEU A 92 17.52 3.76 3.36
N ASN A 93 18.25 3.06 4.24
CA ASN A 93 18.11 3.24 5.70
C ASN A 93 18.45 4.66 6.16
N GLN A 94 19.43 5.32 5.54
CA GLN A 94 19.84 6.70 5.87
C GLN A 94 19.33 7.73 4.84
N TRP A 95 18.66 7.28 3.78
CA TRP A 95 18.11 8.15 2.75
C TRP A 95 17.03 9.12 3.26
N HIS A 96 16.98 10.30 2.65
CA HIS A 96 16.04 11.38 2.90
C HIS A 96 15.27 11.75 1.62
N PRO A 97 13.95 12.05 1.66
CA PRO A 97 13.16 12.39 0.48
C PRO A 97 13.68 13.52 -0.41
N SER A 98 14.46 14.45 0.15
CA SER A 98 15.11 15.51 -0.62
C SER A 98 16.17 15.02 -1.60
N ASP A 99 16.72 13.82 -1.40
CA ASP A 99 17.67 13.20 -2.32
C ASP A 99 16.92 12.45 -3.43
N LEU A 100 16.73 13.14 -4.56
CA LEU A 100 16.03 12.63 -5.74
C LEU A 100 16.91 11.72 -6.62
N SER A 101 18.22 11.63 -6.38
CA SER A 101 19.13 10.79 -7.17
C SER A 101 18.74 9.31 -7.12
N VAL A 102 18.10 8.89 -6.03
CA VAL A 102 17.61 7.52 -5.83
C VAL A 102 16.54 7.10 -6.85
N LEU A 103 15.80 8.05 -7.43
CA LEU A 103 14.74 7.75 -8.40
C LEU A 103 15.32 7.12 -9.66
N ALA A 104 16.45 7.64 -10.15
CA ALA A 104 17.17 7.08 -11.29
C ALA A 104 17.72 5.68 -10.98
N VAL A 105 18.16 5.44 -9.74
CA VAL A 105 18.67 4.13 -9.30
C VAL A 105 17.55 3.09 -9.21
N LEU A 106 16.36 3.47 -8.74
CA LEU A 106 15.22 2.56 -8.54
C LEU A 106 14.37 2.32 -9.79
N SER A 107 14.30 3.29 -10.71
CA SER A 107 13.43 3.25 -11.90
C SER A 107 13.50 1.94 -12.69
N PRO A 108 14.68 1.39 -13.05
CA PRO A 108 14.77 0.17 -13.84
C PRO A 108 14.20 -1.07 -13.12
N TRP A 109 14.18 -1.05 -11.79
CA TRP A 109 13.78 -2.20 -10.98
C TRP A 109 12.27 -2.40 -10.90
N ARG A 110 11.48 -1.36 -11.20
CA ARG A 110 10.01 -1.47 -11.23
C ARG A 110 9.56 -2.51 -12.25
N GLU A 111 10.08 -2.42 -13.46
CA GLU A 111 9.75 -3.36 -14.54
C GLU A 111 10.35 -4.75 -14.29
N LEU A 112 11.60 -4.81 -13.84
CA LEU A 112 12.33 -6.08 -13.66
C LEU A 112 11.80 -6.95 -12.52
N TRP A 113 11.40 -6.34 -11.41
CA TRP A 113 10.84 -7.07 -10.26
C TRP A 113 9.33 -7.28 -10.39
N GLY A 114 8.68 -6.48 -11.23
CA GLY A 114 7.24 -6.41 -11.36
C GLY A 114 6.57 -5.67 -10.21
N GLU A 115 5.36 -5.17 -10.49
CA GLU A 115 4.64 -4.23 -9.63
C GLU A 115 4.42 -4.75 -8.19
N ARG A 116 4.21 -6.06 -8.02
CA ARG A 116 3.95 -6.66 -6.71
C ARG A 116 5.18 -6.64 -5.80
N GLU A 117 6.33 -7.07 -6.28
CA GLU A 117 7.55 -7.15 -5.46
C GLU A 117 8.17 -5.76 -5.28
N TYR A 118 8.14 -4.94 -6.33
CA TYR A 118 8.52 -3.54 -6.24
C TYR A 118 7.66 -2.78 -5.23
N GLY A 119 6.33 -2.98 -5.26
CA GLY A 119 5.42 -2.39 -4.28
C GLY A 119 5.70 -2.81 -2.84
N LYS A 120 6.03 -4.08 -2.56
CA LYS A 120 6.44 -4.50 -1.21
C LYS A 120 7.71 -3.79 -0.74
N PHE A 121 8.67 -3.65 -1.65
CA PHE A 121 9.94 -3.00 -1.39
C PHE A 121 9.75 -1.50 -1.08
N THR A 122 9.05 -0.77 -1.96
CA THR A 122 8.80 0.67 -1.78
C THR A 122 7.96 0.96 -0.54
N HIS A 123 6.92 0.15 -0.27
CA HIS A 123 6.13 0.28 0.95
C HIS A 123 7.00 0.20 2.21
N ARG A 124 7.96 -0.73 2.25
CA ARG A 124 8.81 -0.94 3.43
C ARG A 124 9.92 0.11 3.57
N HIS A 125 10.58 0.48 2.48
CA HIS A 125 11.82 1.26 2.54
C HIS A 125 11.68 2.73 2.12
N VAL A 126 10.69 3.06 1.29
CA VAL A 126 10.47 4.41 0.74
C VAL A 126 9.28 5.08 1.42
N VAL A 127 8.07 4.49 1.31
CA VAL A 127 6.83 5.15 1.71
C VAL A 127 6.84 5.54 3.19
N ARG A 128 7.36 4.68 4.07
CA ARG A 128 7.51 5.00 5.50
C ARG A 128 8.33 6.27 5.78
N LYS A 129 9.29 6.58 4.92
CA LYS A 129 10.12 7.79 5.02
C LYS A 129 9.41 9.00 4.43
N LEU A 130 8.66 8.83 3.35
CA LEU A 130 7.78 9.88 2.82
C LEU A 130 6.73 10.29 3.87
N ILE A 131 6.08 9.33 4.53
CA ILE A 131 5.14 9.60 5.64
C ILE A 131 5.84 10.39 6.74
N ARG A 132 7.04 9.96 7.16
CA ARG A 132 7.81 10.65 8.20
C ARG A 132 8.15 12.09 7.81
N CYS A 133 8.54 12.32 6.56
CA CYS A 133 8.81 13.65 6.02
C CYS A 133 7.54 14.53 6.05
N LEU A 134 6.40 14.01 5.58
CA LEU A 134 5.10 14.69 5.66
C LEU A 134 4.63 14.97 7.10
N HIS A 135 5.15 14.24 8.08
CA HIS A 135 4.82 14.42 9.49
C HIS A 135 5.70 15.41 10.20
N ARG A 136 6.99 15.46 9.85
CA ARG A 136 7.99 16.25 10.58
C ARG A 136 8.31 17.57 9.92
N GLU A 137 8.28 17.62 8.59
CA GLU A 137 8.82 18.73 7.80
C GLU A 137 7.74 19.45 6.99
N PHE A 138 6.54 18.88 6.91
CA PHE A 138 5.41 19.49 6.22
C PHE A 138 4.35 19.98 7.21
N GLU A 139 4.17 21.29 7.26
CA GLU A 139 3.11 21.95 8.01
C GLU A 139 2.16 22.69 7.04
N ILE A 140 0.85 22.48 7.24
CA ILE A 140 -0.18 23.18 6.48
C ILE A 140 -0.54 24.45 7.24
N ASN A 141 0.00 25.58 6.79
CA ASN A 141 -0.19 26.88 7.41
C ASN A 141 -0.65 27.90 6.36
N PRO A 142 -1.93 28.35 6.41
CA PRO A 142 -2.44 29.34 5.46
C PRO A 142 -1.68 30.66 5.41
N GLY A 143 -1.03 31.08 6.50
CA GLY A 143 -0.29 32.34 6.57
C GLY A 143 1.17 32.25 6.11
N ASN A 144 1.75 31.05 6.07
CA ASN A 144 3.14 30.82 5.63
C ASN A 144 3.31 29.37 5.15
N GLN A 145 2.87 29.09 3.92
CA GLN A 145 2.89 27.74 3.38
C GLN A 145 4.26 27.41 2.78
N SER A 146 4.99 26.47 3.39
CA SER A 146 6.12 25.81 2.73
C SER A 146 5.64 24.58 1.97
N LEU A 147 6.07 24.45 0.71
CA LEU A 147 5.73 23.31 -0.15
C LEU A 147 6.90 22.35 -0.36
N GLU A 148 8.09 22.65 0.16
CA GLU A 148 9.33 21.93 -0.14
C GLU A 148 9.22 20.42 0.18
N ALA A 149 8.83 20.07 1.40
CA ALA A 149 8.63 18.69 1.80
C ALA A 149 7.57 17.96 0.96
N LEU A 150 6.52 18.68 0.53
CA LEU A 150 5.49 18.11 -0.33
C LEU A 150 6.01 17.92 -1.76
N THR A 151 6.81 18.86 -2.29
CA THR A 151 7.39 18.73 -3.63
C THR A 151 8.27 17.48 -3.73
N TRP A 152 9.10 17.20 -2.73
CA TRP A 152 9.87 15.96 -2.69
C TRP A 152 9.00 14.72 -2.74
N VAL A 153 7.85 14.73 -2.05
CA VAL A 153 6.90 13.61 -2.09
C VAL A 153 6.23 13.50 -3.45
N LEU A 154 5.86 14.63 -4.06
CA LEU A 154 5.19 14.65 -5.38
C LEU A 154 6.09 14.08 -6.49
N GLU A 155 7.41 14.23 -6.40
CA GLU A 155 8.36 13.60 -7.33
C GLU A 155 8.23 12.06 -7.35
N TRP A 156 7.72 11.44 -6.28
CA TRP A 156 7.54 9.98 -6.22
C TRP A 156 6.28 9.48 -6.93
N LYS A 157 5.42 10.38 -7.43
CA LYS A 157 4.13 10.02 -8.03
C LYS A 157 4.27 8.96 -9.12
N ASP A 158 5.16 9.17 -10.07
CA ASP A 158 5.31 8.28 -11.23
C ASP A 158 6.25 7.08 -10.93
N HIS A 159 6.85 7.04 -9.73
CA HIS A 159 7.81 6.01 -9.30
C HIS A 159 7.26 5.02 -8.28
N LEU A 160 6.12 5.33 -7.65
CA LEU A 160 5.42 4.42 -6.73
C LEU A 160 4.24 3.74 -7.44
N PRO A 161 3.82 2.56 -6.96
CA PRO A 161 2.53 2.02 -7.37
C PRO A 161 1.42 3.02 -7.04
N ASP A 162 0.54 3.29 -8.00
CA ASP A 162 -0.52 4.30 -7.88
C ASP A 162 -1.33 4.12 -6.59
N ARG A 163 -1.71 2.88 -6.28
CA ARG A 163 -2.41 2.52 -5.05
C ARG A 163 -1.70 3.02 -3.78
N GLN A 164 -0.38 2.94 -3.73
CA GLN A 164 0.41 3.42 -2.59
C GLN A 164 0.48 4.94 -2.56
N PHE A 165 0.69 5.57 -3.71
CA PHE A 165 0.82 7.02 -3.78
C PHE A 165 -0.50 7.73 -3.42
N ILE A 166 -1.62 7.23 -3.94
CA ILE A 166 -2.94 7.77 -3.62
C ILE A 166 -3.26 7.58 -2.14
N ALA A 167 -3.03 6.36 -1.59
CA ALA A 167 -3.24 6.09 -0.17
C ALA A 167 -2.35 6.96 0.74
N LEU A 168 -1.14 7.31 0.30
CA LEU A 168 -0.24 8.21 1.03
C LEU A 168 -0.85 9.60 1.19
N LEU A 169 -1.36 10.18 0.09
CA LEU A 169 -1.98 11.50 0.13
C LEU A 169 -3.30 11.48 0.91
N GLU A 170 -4.14 10.49 0.64
CA GLU A 170 -5.44 10.29 1.30
C GLU A 170 -5.32 10.12 2.81
N GLY A 171 -4.34 9.36 3.28
CA GLY A 171 -4.16 9.08 4.70
C GLY A 171 -3.35 10.15 5.45
N GLU A 172 -2.37 10.79 4.81
CA GLU A 172 -1.39 11.61 5.54
C GLU A 172 -1.46 13.11 5.24
N PHE A 173 -1.96 13.49 4.07
CA PHE A 173 -2.09 14.89 3.64
C PHE A 173 -3.51 15.41 3.88
N PHE A 174 -4.53 14.77 3.29
CA PHE A 174 -5.90 15.28 3.28
C PHE A 174 -6.54 15.45 4.68
N PRO A 175 -6.34 14.54 5.65
CA PRO A 175 -6.91 14.71 6.98
C PRO A 175 -6.38 15.95 7.69
N LYS A 176 -5.08 16.24 7.53
CA LYS A 176 -4.46 17.46 8.06
C LYS A 176 -4.99 18.70 7.35
N TRP A 177 -5.06 18.65 6.02
CA TRP A 177 -5.53 19.75 5.18
C TRP A 177 -6.97 20.15 5.49
N LEU A 178 -7.88 19.18 5.55
CA LEU A 178 -9.28 19.38 5.90
C LEU A 178 -9.45 19.86 7.35
N LYS A 179 -8.64 19.38 8.28
CA LYS A 179 -8.66 19.86 9.67
C LYS A 179 -8.26 21.33 9.79
N VAL A 180 -7.23 21.76 9.06
CA VAL A 180 -6.82 23.18 9.00
C VAL A 180 -7.93 24.02 8.39
N LEU A 181 -8.51 23.58 7.27
CA LEU A 181 -9.62 24.28 6.63
C LEU A 181 -10.83 24.41 7.58
N ARG A 182 -11.24 23.31 8.22
CA ARG A 182 -12.34 23.32 9.18
C ARG A 182 -12.09 24.29 10.33
N LYS A 183 -10.89 24.28 10.92
CA LYS A 183 -10.50 25.21 11.99
C LYS A 183 -10.57 26.67 11.52
N TRP A 184 -10.11 26.94 10.30
CA TRP A 184 -10.15 28.28 9.71
C TRP A 184 -11.58 28.76 9.48
N VAL A 185 -12.45 27.90 8.94
CA VAL A 185 -13.88 28.18 8.72
C VAL A 185 -14.63 28.41 10.03
N SER A 186 -14.33 27.65 11.09
CA SER A 186 -14.96 27.83 12.40
C SER A 186 -14.65 29.18 13.05
N GLY A 187 -13.55 29.85 12.68
CA GLY A 187 -13.18 31.18 13.18
C GLY A 187 -13.89 32.33 12.45
N SER A 188 -13.15 33.39 12.13
CA SER A 188 -13.61 34.49 11.27
C SER A 188 -12.78 34.51 9.98
N PRO A 189 -13.10 33.65 9.00
CA PRO A 189 -12.31 33.51 7.78
C PRO A 189 -12.46 34.73 6.86
N ASN A 190 -11.35 35.17 6.26
CA ASN A 190 -11.38 36.04 5.09
C ASN A 190 -11.70 35.18 3.85
N LEU A 191 -12.89 35.34 3.28
CA LEU A 191 -13.35 34.51 2.15
C LEU A 191 -12.42 34.57 0.93
N ILE A 192 -11.80 35.73 0.67
CA ILE A 192 -10.90 35.91 -0.48
C ILE A 192 -9.62 35.08 -0.29
N GLU A 193 -9.07 35.09 0.92
CA GLU A 193 -7.88 34.29 1.24
C GLU A 193 -8.19 32.80 1.23
N LEU A 194 -9.37 32.43 1.73
CA LEU A 194 -9.86 31.05 1.77
C LEU A 194 -10.03 30.46 0.35
N GLU A 195 -10.65 31.23 -0.55
CA GLU A 195 -10.80 30.87 -1.96
C GLU A 195 -9.45 30.74 -2.66
N LYS A 196 -8.57 31.73 -2.50
CA LYS A 196 -7.21 31.70 -3.08
C LYS A 196 -6.42 30.48 -2.60
N TRP A 197 -6.50 30.18 -1.31
CA TRP A 197 -5.82 29.02 -0.71
C TRP A 197 -6.33 27.71 -1.31
N TYR A 198 -7.65 27.51 -1.38
CA TYR A 198 -8.26 26.33 -2.00
C TYR A 198 -7.86 26.19 -3.49
N CYS A 199 -7.97 27.27 -4.26
CA CYS A 199 -7.60 27.28 -5.68
C CYS A 199 -6.13 26.98 -5.90
N GLY A 200 -5.24 27.47 -5.03
CA GLY A 200 -3.81 27.16 -5.06
C GLY A 200 -3.53 25.66 -4.89
N TRP A 201 -4.18 25.02 -3.92
CA TRP A 201 -4.06 23.57 -3.71
C TRP A 201 -4.63 22.76 -4.87
N LYS A 202 -5.81 23.16 -5.38
CA LYS A 202 -6.43 22.50 -6.53
C LYS A 202 -5.51 22.56 -7.76
N LEU A 203 -4.96 23.74 -8.05
CA LEU A 203 -4.02 23.94 -9.16
C LEU A 203 -2.75 23.09 -9.00
N LEU A 204 -2.21 22.97 -7.78
CA LEU A 204 -1.06 22.10 -7.51
C LEU A 204 -1.37 20.64 -7.85
N PHE A 205 -2.54 20.13 -7.44
CA PHE A 205 -2.95 18.76 -7.73
C PHE A 205 -3.29 18.54 -9.22
N GLU A 206 -3.86 19.54 -9.89
CA GLU A 206 -4.11 19.51 -11.34
C GLU A 206 -2.81 19.43 -12.14
N LYS A 207 -1.81 20.26 -11.80
CA LYS A 207 -0.48 20.22 -12.44
C LYS A 207 0.19 18.85 -12.32
N ASN A 208 -0.01 18.18 -11.18
CA ASN A 208 0.51 16.85 -10.94
C ASN A 208 -0.40 15.72 -11.48
N LYS A 209 -1.49 16.02 -12.19
CA LYS A 209 -2.48 15.05 -12.70
C LYS A 209 -3.07 14.16 -11.59
N LEU A 210 -3.24 14.72 -10.39
CA LEU A 210 -3.86 14.05 -9.24
C LEU A 210 -5.33 14.40 -9.07
N ALA A 211 -5.75 15.55 -9.63
CA ALA A 211 -7.13 16.02 -9.59
C ALA A 211 -8.11 15.17 -10.42
N THR A 212 -7.63 14.19 -11.20
CA THR A 212 -8.48 13.26 -11.95
C THR A 212 -8.82 12.00 -11.15
N ASN A 213 -8.14 11.76 -10.02
CA ASN A 213 -8.37 10.55 -9.22
C ASN A 213 -9.62 10.74 -8.34
N GLU A 214 -10.62 9.87 -8.52
CA GLU A 214 -11.91 9.95 -7.81
C GLU A 214 -11.76 9.94 -6.29
N ARG A 215 -10.83 9.13 -5.76
CA ARG A 215 -10.58 9.02 -4.32
C ARG A 215 -10.05 10.33 -3.73
N LEU A 216 -9.22 11.04 -4.47
CA LEU A 216 -8.71 12.35 -4.05
C LEU A 216 -9.75 13.47 -4.25
N LEU A 217 -10.58 13.37 -5.29
CA LEU A 217 -11.64 14.33 -5.59
C LEU A 217 -12.66 14.46 -4.46
N VAL A 218 -13.01 13.36 -3.79
CA VAL A 218 -13.94 13.37 -2.64
C VAL A 218 -13.48 14.35 -1.56
N HIS A 219 -12.18 14.45 -1.29
CA HIS A 219 -11.66 15.40 -0.31
C HIS A 219 -11.77 16.87 -0.76
N PHE A 220 -11.57 17.15 -2.06
CA PHE A 220 -11.80 18.49 -2.61
C PHE A 220 -13.28 18.87 -2.57
N HIS A 221 -14.19 17.93 -2.79
CA HIS A 221 -15.63 18.14 -2.58
C HIS A 221 -15.96 18.43 -1.12
N GLY A 222 -15.38 17.66 -0.18
CA GLY A 222 -15.53 17.92 1.25
C GLY A 222 -15.06 19.34 1.65
N ALA A 223 -13.95 19.80 1.06
CA ALA A 223 -13.49 21.17 1.26
C ALA A 223 -14.47 22.22 0.70
N LEU A 224 -15.05 22.01 -0.49
CA LEU A 224 -16.07 22.91 -1.04
C LEU A 224 -17.30 23.03 -0.13
N VAL A 225 -17.72 21.92 0.50
CA VAL A 225 -18.80 21.95 1.49
C VAL A 225 -18.44 22.85 2.67
N LEU A 226 -17.21 22.76 3.19
CA LEU A 226 -16.73 23.65 4.27
C LEU A 226 -16.66 25.12 3.83
N LEU A 227 -16.21 25.39 2.59
CA LEU A 227 -16.19 26.75 2.02
C LEU A 227 -17.59 27.34 1.91
N ARG A 228 -18.58 26.55 1.48
CA ARG A 228 -19.97 26.98 1.41
C ARG A 228 -20.50 27.41 2.77
N VAL A 229 -20.23 26.63 3.82
CA VAL A 229 -20.61 27.00 5.19
C VAL A 229 -19.93 28.31 5.61
N ALA A 230 -18.67 28.53 5.23
CA ALA A 230 -17.98 29.80 5.49
C ALA A 230 -18.71 30.99 4.85
N THR A 231 -19.16 30.85 3.60
CA THR A 231 -19.90 31.91 2.89
C THR A 231 -21.27 32.20 3.51
N GLU A 232 -21.99 31.16 3.94
CA GLU A 232 -23.29 31.28 4.62
C GLU A 232 -23.16 31.88 6.03
N SER A 233 -21.97 31.80 6.61
CA SER A 233 -21.65 32.31 7.95
C SER A 233 -21.26 33.79 7.99
N VAL A 234 -21.09 34.44 6.84
CA VAL A 234 -20.69 35.86 6.77
C VAL A 234 -21.88 36.76 7.11
N GLY A 235 -21.68 37.68 8.06
CA GLY A 235 -22.73 38.61 8.51
C GLY A 235 -23.77 38.02 9.44
N VAL A 236 -23.65 36.74 9.80
CA VAL A 236 -24.53 36.04 10.75
C VAL A 236 -23.91 36.05 12.14
N SER A 237 -24.70 36.37 13.17
CA SER A 237 -24.25 36.28 14.57
C SER A 237 -23.78 34.87 14.93
N VAL A 238 -22.79 34.77 15.81
CA VAL A 238 -22.16 33.49 16.21
C VAL A 238 -23.19 32.45 16.68
N GLU A 239 -24.26 32.90 17.34
CA GLU A 239 -25.36 32.04 17.83
C GLU A 239 -26.23 31.45 16.71
N ASN A 240 -26.31 32.10 15.55
CA ASN A 240 -27.12 31.69 14.40
C ASN A 240 -26.30 31.05 13.29
N ARG A 241 -24.99 30.84 13.51
CA ARG A 241 -24.11 30.26 12.50
C ARG A 241 -24.47 28.79 12.27
N PRO A 242 -24.59 28.33 11.01
CA PRO A 242 -24.78 26.91 10.74
C PRO A 242 -23.64 26.07 11.34
N PRO A 243 -23.94 24.87 11.88
CA PRO A 243 -22.92 24.01 12.46
C PRO A 243 -21.94 23.57 11.38
N VAL A 244 -20.64 23.71 11.65
CA VAL A 244 -19.60 23.28 10.70
C VAL A 244 -19.61 21.74 10.62
N PRO A 245 -19.84 21.16 9.43
CA PRO A 245 -19.90 19.71 9.25
C PRO A 245 -18.71 18.99 9.89
N GLU A 246 -18.97 17.84 10.48
CA GLU A 246 -17.90 16.96 10.92
C GLU A 246 -17.19 16.36 9.71
N LEU A 247 -15.89 16.11 9.86
CA LEU A 247 -15.15 15.38 8.85
C LEU A 247 -15.66 13.93 8.84
N ASN A 248 -15.74 13.33 7.66
CA ASN A 248 -16.25 11.98 7.52
C ASN A 248 -15.47 11.00 8.41
N GLY A 249 -16.14 10.43 9.42
CA GLY A 249 -15.52 9.49 10.36
C GLY A 249 -15.13 8.15 9.74
N SER A 250 -15.64 7.83 8.54
CA SER A 250 -15.21 6.65 7.76
C SER A 250 -14.07 6.94 6.77
N ALA A 251 -13.60 8.18 6.69
CA ALA A 251 -12.44 8.51 5.86
C ALA A 251 -11.16 7.93 6.45
N ALA A 252 -10.19 7.64 5.57
CA ALA A 252 -8.89 7.13 5.99
C ALA A 252 -8.22 8.09 6.99
N THR A 253 -7.80 7.54 8.12
CA THR A 253 -7.10 8.31 9.16
C THR A 253 -5.58 8.31 9.02
N ASN A 254 -5.06 7.35 8.25
CA ASN A 254 -3.64 7.16 8.00
C ASN A 254 -3.44 6.32 6.72
N TYR A 255 -2.19 6.20 6.30
CA TYR A 255 -1.81 5.46 5.10
C TYR A 255 -2.27 3.98 5.06
N GLN A 256 -2.20 3.26 6.19
CA GLN A 256 -2.56 1.84 6.21
C GLN A 256 -4.07 1.64 6.06
N ASP A 257 -4.83 2.53 6.69
CA ASP A 257 -6.29 2.60 6.59
C ASP A 257 -6.72 2.89 5.14
N ALA A 258 -6.09 3.89 4.51
CA ALA A 258 -6.29 4.21 3.09
C ALA A 258 -6.00 3.03 2.15
N LEU A 259 -4.95 2.25 2.44
CA LEU A 259 -4.65 1.03 1.66
C LEU A 259 -5.67 -0.09 1.85
N ALA A 260 -6.26 -0.20 3.04
CA ALA A 260 -7.30 -1.18 3.34
C ALA A 260 -8.60 -0.83 2.62
N LEU A 261 -9.03 0.43 2.69
CA LEU A 261 -10.21 0.93 1.98
C LEU A 261 -10.07 0.73 0.46
N ALA A 262 -8.90 1.03 -0.11
CA ALA A 262 -8.62 0.77 -1.53
C ALA A 262 -8.79 -0.71 -1.90
N ARG A 263 -8.41 -1.62 -0.99
CA ARG A 263 -8.55 -3.06 -1.20
C ARG A 263 -10.01 -3.47 -1.28
N ASP A 264 -10.82 -2.94 -0.38
CA ASP A 264 -12.21 -3.32 -0.24
C ASP A 264 -13.03 -2.79 -1.42
N GLU A 265 -12.68 -1.63 -1.97
CA GLU A 265 -13.26 -1.13 -3.22
C GLU A 265 -12.88 -1.99 -4.43
N GLU A 266 -11.60 -2.35 -4.59
CA GLU A 266 -11.16 -3.26 -5.68
C GLU A 266 -11.90 -4.61 -5.65
N VAL A 267 -12.20 -5.14 -4.45
CA VAL A 267 -12.92 -6.40 -4.28
C VAL A 267 -14.42 -6.25 -4.61
N LYS A 268 -15.02 -5.09 -4.36
CA LYS A 268 -16.43 -4.80 -4.67
C LYS A 268 -16.66 -4.58 -6.17
N ASP A 269 -15.72 -3.96 -6.86
CA ASP A 269 -15.82 -3.67 -8.30
C ASP A 269 -15.46 -4.86 -9.21
N SER A 270 -14.90 -5.94 -8.65
CA SER A 270 -14.55 -7.13 -9.42
C SER A 270 -15.81 -7.96 -9.74
N PRO A 271 -16.21 -8.15 -11.02
CA PRO A 271 -17.32 -9.03 -11.35
C PRO A 271 -16.92 -10.48 -11.10
N VAL A 272 -17.72 -11.17 -10.27
CA VAL A 272 -17.72 -12.62 -9.94
C VAL A 272 -16.55 -13.42 -10.54
N ARG A 273 -15.50 -13.66 -9.74
CA ARG A 273 -14.56 -14.76 -9.98
C ARG A 273 -14.84 -15.86 -8.95
N GLU A 274 -15.29 -17.00 -9.45
CA GLU A 274 -15.54 -18.22 -8.66
C GLU A 274 -14.38 -18.50 -7.71
N LYS A 275 -14.76 -18.71 -6.45
CA LYS A 275 -13.88 -18.99 -5.32
C LYS A 275 -13.22 -20.35 -5.52
N THR A 276 -11.91 -20.37 -5.75
CA THR A 276 -11.06 -21.47 -5.29
C THR A 276 -10.22 -20.97 -4.10
N SER A 277 -10.70 -21.37 -2.91
CA SER A 277 -10.03 -21.48 -1.61
C SER A 277 -9.24 -20.29 -1.04
N PRO A 278 -9.69 -19.67 0.07
CA PRO A 278 -8.91 -18.69 0.81
C PRO A 278 -8.03 -19.34 1.89
N ARG A 279 -6.76 -18.88 1.94
CA ARG A 279 -5.93 -18.90 3.13
C ARG A 279 -6.43 -17.84 4.12
N ASN A 280 -6.54 -18.24 5.40
CA ASN A 280 -6.82 -17.46 6.60
C ASN A 280 -6.48 -15.96 6.53
N VAL A 281 -7.53 -15.13 6.41
CA VAL A 281 -7.66 -13.83 7.11
C VAL A 281 -9.14 -13.69 7.43
N SER A 282 -9.46 -13.39 8.69
CA SER A 282 -10.80 -13.24 9.24
C SER A 282 -11.64 -12.24 8.44
N SER A 283 -12.40 -12.74 7.47
CA SER A 283 -13.65 -12.12 7.01
C SER A 283 -14.74 -12.56 7.99
N ARG A 284 -15.59 -11.65 8.45
CA ARG A 284 -16.86 -11.97 9.13
C ARG A 284 -17.77 -12.77 8.19
N SER A 285 -17.47 -14.05 7.99
CA SER A 285 -18.45 -15.03 7.56
C SER A 285 -19.50 -15.07 8.64
N VAL A 286 -20.75 -14.74 8.32
CA VAL A 286 -21.90 -14.94 9.20
C VAL A 286 -21.83 -16.38 9.67
N SER A 287 -21.41 -16.58 10.91
CA SER A 287 -21.33 -17.89 11.51
C SER A 287 -22.75 -18.32 11.84
N LEU A 288 -23.01 -19.64 11.86
CA LEU A 288 -24.33 -20.14 12.25
C LEU A 288 -24.74 -19.63 13.65
N LYS A 289 -23.76 -19.33 14.51
CA LYS A 289 -23.97 -18.66 15.79
C LYS A 289 -24.56 -17.25 15.63
N ASP A 290 -24.10 -16.46 14.66
CA ASP A 290 -24.63 -15.12 14.39
C ASP A 290 -26.08 -15.18 13.84
N VAL A 291 -26.41 -16.25 13.09
CA VAL A 291 -27.80 -16.50 12.63
C VAL A 291 -28.71 -16.82 13.81
N ILE A 292 -28.27 -17.68 14.73
CA ILE A 292 -29.03 -18.02 15.95
C ILE A 292 -29.17 -16.80 16.86
N GLU A 293 -28.13 -15.99 17.00
CA GLU A 293 -28.17 -14.77 17.82
C GLU A 293 -29.17 -13.76 17.26
N ASN A 294 -29.16 -13.52 15.95
CA ASN A 294 -30.15 -12.66 15.29
C ASN A 294 -31.57 -13.23 15.40
N MET A 295 -31.74 -14.56 15.30
CA MET A 295 -33.04 -15.23 15.48
C MET A 295 -33.56 -15.12 16.91
N ALA A 296 -32.66 -15.22 17.91
CA ALA A 296 -33.01 -14.99 19.30
C ALA A 296 -33.50 -13.55 19.52
N ILE A 297 -32.80 -12.56 18.93
CA ILE A 297 -33.18 -11.15 18.99
C ILE A 297 -34.53 -10.91 18.32
N SER A 298 -34.78 -11.46 17.13
CA SER A 298 -36.05 -11.25 16.41
C SER A 298 -37.27 -11.83 17.12
N HIS A 299 -37.07 -12.91 17.89
CA HIS A 299 -38.14 -13.57 18.66
C HIS A 299 -38.15 -13.22 20.16
N ASN A 300 -37.33 -12.24 20.59
CA ASN A 300 -37.16 -11.86 22.01
C ASN A 300 -36.81 -13.03 22.95
N LEU A 301 -35.97 -13.95 22.48
CA LEU A 301 -35.46 -15.11 23.23
C LEU A 301 -34.05 -14.84 23.76
N THR A 302 -33.73 -15.42 24.93
CA THR A 302 -32.40 -15.28 25.54
C THR A 302 -31.41 -16.22 24.88
N PHE A 303 -30.31 -15.70 24.33
CA PHE A 303 -29.18 -16.49 23.83
C PHE A 303 -27.90 -16.22 24.64
N MET A 304 -27.47 -17.15 25.51
CA MET A 304 -26.28 -16.96 26.35
C MET A 304 -25.49 -18.26 26.60
N PRO A 305 -24.15 -18.22 26.71
CA PRO A 305 -23.35 -19.38 27.09
C PRO A 305 -23.61 -19.78 28.55
N LYS A 306 -23.87 -21.08 28.80
CA LYS A 306 -24.20 -21.60 30.15
C LYS A 306 -23.15 -22.55 30.72
N GLY A 307 -22.34 -23.19 29.87
CA GLY A 307 -21.27 -24.10 30.32
C GLY A 307 -20.68 -24.90 29.17
N PHE A 308 -20.00 -25.99 29.51
CA PHE A 308 -19.41 -26.93 28.56
C PHE A 308 -19.93 -28.35 28.80
N HIS A 309 -20.19 -29.10 27.74
CA HIS A 309 -20.52 -30.52 27.76
C HIS A 309 -19.66 -31.23 26.71
N ASP A 310 -18.95 -32.30 27.07
CA ASP A 310 -18.02 -33.04 26.19
C ASP A 310 -17.04 -32.16 25.38
N GLY A 311 -16.52 -31.09 26.01
CA GLY A 311 -15.57 -30.17 25.39
C GLY A 311 -16.21 -29.13 24.44
N GLN A 312 -17.53 -29.16 24.27
CA GLN A 312 -18.28 -28.23 23.42
C GLN A 312 -19.06 -27.21 24.27
N GLN A 313 -19.16 -25.97 23.79
CA GLN A 313 -19.86 -24.90 24.48
C GLN A 313 -21.38 -25.10 24.37
N VAL A 314 -22.06 -25.16 25.52
CA VAL A 314 -23.52 -25.18 25.62
C VAL A 314 -24.04 -23.76 25.72
N TYR A 315 -24.99 -23.43 24.86
CA TYR A 315 -25.74 -22.17 24.84
C TYR A 315 -27.16 -22.40 25.33
N THR A 316 -27.72 -21.44 26.06
CA THR A 316 -29.16 -21.38 26.37
C THR A 316 -29.83 -20.57 25.28
N PHE A 317 -30.87 -21.10 24.64
CA PHE A 317 -31.72 -20.43 23.67
C PHE A 317 -33.17 -20.49 24.19
N GLY A 318 -33.65 -19.40 24.79
CA GLY A 318 -34.94 -19.37 25.48
C GLY A 318 -35.02 -20.38 26.62
N LYS A 319 -35.88 -21.39 26.50
CA LYS A 319 -36.03 -22.50 27.47
C LYS A 319 -35.16 -23.72 27.15
N HIS A 320 -34.49 -23.70 25.99
CA HIS A 320 -33.76 -24.81 25.43
C HIS A 320 -32.25 -24.67 25.68
N GLN A 321 -31.57 -25.81 25.77
CA GLN A 321 -30.11 -25.86 25.80
C GLN A 321 -29.62 -26.46 24.48
N ILE A 322 -28.74 -25.73 23.81
CA ILE A 322 -28.26 -26.08 22.48
C ILE A 322 -26.73 -26.10 22.40
N ILE A 323 -26.21 -26.94 21.52
CA ILE A 323 -24.80 -27.00 21.15
C ILE A 323 -24.68 -26.75 19.65
N ILE A 324 -23.65 -26.01 19.25
CA ILE A 324 -23.38 -25.71 17.84
C ILE A 324 -22.06 -26.36 17.47
N GLU A 325 -22.12 -27.41 16.66
CA GLU A 325 -20.94 -28.13 16.18
C GLU A 325 -20.98 -28.26 14.65
N GLN A 326 -19.88 -27.86 13.99
CA GLN A 326 -19.66 -28.02 12.54
C GLN A 326 -20.83 -27.55 11.64
N GLY A 327 -21.60 -26.55 12.07
CA GLY A 327 -22.72 -26.02 11.30
C GLY A 327 -24.05 -26.76 11.50
N VAL A 328 -24.16 -27.58 12.55
CA VAL A 328 -25.41 -28.25 12.97
C VAL A 328 -25.75 -27.80 14.39
N VAL A 329 -27.04 -27.59 14.66
CA VAL A 329 -27.55 -27.28 16.01
C VAL A 329 -28.04 -28.56 16.66
N PHE A 330 -27.62 -28.80 17.88
CA PHE A 330 -28.09 -29.91 18.67
C PHE A 330 -28.88 -29.41 19.88
N LEU A 331 -30.06 -29.98 20.12
CA LEU A 331 -30.96 -29.64 21.22
C LEU A 331 -30.91 -30.70 22.31
N GLU A 332 -30.86 -30.28 23.58
CA GLU A 332 -30.96 -31.18 24.74
C GLU A 332 -32.41 -31.66 24.93
N GLU A 333 -32.69 -32.93 24.66
CA GLU A 333 -34.01 -33.56 24.94
C GLU A 333 -34.08 -34.11 26.36
N VAL A 334 -33.00 -34.73 26.83
CA VAL A 334 -32.85 -35.33 28.16
C VAL A 334 -31.51 -34.88 28.70
N LYS A 335 -31.38 -34.67 30.03
CA LYS A 335 -30.13 -34.18 30.65
C LYS A 335 -28.89 -34.90 30.10
N GLY A 336 -28.06 -34.18 29.34
CA GLY A 336 -26.83 -34.68 28.74
C GLY A 336 -26.95 -35.40 27.38
N VAL A 337 -28.14 -35.50 26.78
CA VAL A 337 -28.36 -36.10 25.45
C VAL A 337 -28.84 -35.04 24.46
N PHE A 338 -28.00 -34.77 23.46
CA PHE A 338 -28.22 -33.75 22.44
C PHE A 338 -28.55 -34.40 21.08
N LYS A 339 -29.61 -33.95 20.41
CA LYS A 339 -30.00 -34.43 19.07
C LYS A 339 -29.95 -33.31 18.03
N PRO A 340 -29.56 -33.61 16.77
CA PRO A 340 -29.53 -32.60 15.71
C PRO A 340 -30.95 -32.16 15.37
N VAL A 341 -31.15 -30.84 15.29
CA VAL A 341 -32.45 -30.20 15.09
C VAL A 341 -32.29 -29.05 14.10
N ASP A 342 -33.30 -28.86 13.22
CA ASP A 342 -33.34 -27.74 12.29
C ASP A 342 -33.66 -26.42 13.02
N LEU A 343 -33.13 -25.30 12.52
CA LEU A 343 -33.31 -23.98 13.16
C LEU A 343 -34.78 -23.58 13.34
N GLU A 344 -35.67 -23.99 12.43
CA GLU A 344 -37.10 -23.72 12.52
C GLU A 344 -37.80 -24.45 13.68
N GLN A 345 -37.22 -25.55 14.16
CA GLN A 345 -37.76 -26.35 15.27
C GLN A 345 -37.34 -25.81 16.65
N LEU A 346 -36.51 -24.76 16.70
CA LEU A 346 -36.08 -24.09 17.93
C LEU A 346 -37.02 -22.95 18.37
N LEU A 347 -37.99 -22.58 17.53
CA LEU A 347 -38.94 -21.47 17.74
C LEU A 347 -40.17 -21.88 18.55
#